data_AF-A0A9P5W6X3-F1
#
_entry.id   AF-A0A9P5W6X3-F1
#
_cell.length_a   1.000
_cell.length_b   1.000
_cell.length_c   1.000
_cell.angle_alpha   90.00
_cell.angle_beta   90.00
_cell.angle_gamma   90.00
#
_symmetry.space_group_name_H-M   'P 1'
#
loop_
_entity.id
_entity.type
_entity.pdbx_description
1 polymer ?
#
loop_
_entity_poly.entity_id
_entity_poly.type
_entity_poly.pdbx_seq_one_letter_code
_entity_poly.pdbx_strand_id
1 'polypeptide(L)'
;MAATTEQKRIFITSLRSSLGQLGLDIVHPFAAQSFNATTLGQKNPMPTFNQTSTLSFIVGSNIAFWETFLAQHDPSKFQTEAERRDPIDHYCERLIPRVTLKALEDADLYSNQQDRVRTTAFTVAFSHWRITMPPAGTPPPGSQPTGFVPPPVHTLPIQHVAHAAGFAYYNSIAFLNVHPVYGPWFGMRAIVVVDLPYEVSDNEWLLITDDNSTGTFSKDSKPIEDNPAFQGLSSDVIEEQNAALEVAKTALLTKGWNPEDWESWVTFRTSLTKYRPEWQKWRYSEDQMRYHYVKDSKFLDKCAVVFQEKRAQDATAASN
;
A
#
# COMPACT_ATOMS: atom_id res chain seq x y z
N MET A 1 17.20 16.90 -19.72
CA MET A 1 17.82 17.68 -18.61
C MET A 1 17.51 16.95 -17.32
N ALA A 2 18.45 16.91 -16.37
CA ALA A 2 18.15 16.34 -15.05
C ALA A 2 17.12 17.23 -14.33
N ALA A 3 16.21 16.61 -13.57
CA ALA A 3 15.29 17.35 -12.71
C ALA A 3 16.08 18.12 -11.65
N THR A 4 15.67 19.37 -11.38
CA THR A 4 16.23 20.14 -10.27
C THR A 4 15.70 19.61 -8.93
N THR A 5 16.44 19.86 -7.84
CA THR A 5 15.99 19.53 -6.47
C THR A 5 14.62 20.14 -6.16
N GLU A 6 14.37 21.35 -6.63
CA GLU A 6 13.10 22.05 -6.43
C GLU A 6 11.94 21.36 -7.17
N GLN A 7 12.14 20.96 -8.43
CA GLN A 7 11.11 20.21 -9.17
C GLN A 7 10.79 18.88 -8.48
N LYS A 8 11.82 18.15 -8.01
CA LYS A 8 11.61 16.91 -7.26
C LYS A 8 10.81 17.15 -5.97
N ARG A 9 11.13 18.21 -5.22
CA ARG A 9 10.39 18.61 -4.01
C ARG A 9 8.93 18.92 -4.32
N ILE A 10 8.65 19.71 -5.37
CA ILE A 10 7.28 20.02 -5.80
C ILE A 10 6.53 18.75 -6.19
N PHE A 11 7.16 17.85 -6.96
CA PHE A 11 6.57 16.58 -7.37
C PHE A 11 6.15 15.73 -6.17
N ILE A 12 7.07 15.48 -5.23
CA ILE A 12 6.78 14.63 -4.07
C ILE A 12 5.73 15.27 -3.16
N THR A 13 5.76 16.59 -2.98
CA THR A 13 4.79 17.32 -2.17
C THR A 13 3.39 17.26 -2.79
N SER A 14 3.28 17.51 -4.11
CA SER A 14 2.03 17.42 -4.85
C SER A 14 1.47 15.99 -4.81
N LEU A 15 2.31 14.99 -5.10
CA LEU A 15 1.94 13.58 -5.06
C LEU A 15 1.34 13.18 -3.71
N ARG A 16 2.05 13.50 -2.62
CA ARG A 16 1.62 13.18 -1.25
C ARG A 16 0.33 13.90 -0.87
N SER A 17 0.24 15.22 -1.13
CA SER A 17 -0.95 16.00 -0.81
C SER A 17 -2.18 15.47 -1.56
N SER A 18 -2.06 15.22 -2.87
CA SER A 18 -3.16 14.76 -3.69
C SER A 18 -3.59 13.33 -3.37
N LEU A 19 -2.65 12.41 -3.09
CA LEU A 19 -2.99 11.05 -2.66
C LEU A 19 -3.62 11.05 -1.25
N GLY A 20 -3.11 11.88 -0.33
CA GLY A 20 -3.67 12.02 1.02
C GLY A 20 -5.13 12.49 1.02
N GLN A 21 -5.50 13.43 0.14
CA GLN A 21 -6.89 13.86 -0.06
C GLN A 21 -7.82 12.75 -0.56
N LEU A 22 -7.25 11.67 -1.09
CA LEU A 22 -7.94 10.48 -1.58
C LEU A 22 -7.85 9.30 -0.60
N GLY A 23 -7.37 9.56 0.63
CA GLY A 23 -7.19 8.53 1.67
C GLY A 23 -6.02 7.58 1.41
N LEU A 24 -5.17 7.86 0.41
CA LEU A 24 -3.93 7.15 0.12
C LEU A 24 -2.77 7.90 0.77
N ASP A 25 -2.80 7.95 2.09
CA ASP A 25 -2.01 8.86 2.90
C ASP A 25 -0.58 8.38 3.18
N ILE A 26 -0.27 7.13 2.84
CA ILE A 26 1.10 6.60 2.93
C ILE A 26 1.79 6.81 1.58
N VAL A 27 2.83 7.64 1.57
CA VAL A 27 3.73 7.86 0.42
C VAL A 27 5.17 7.80 0.91
N HIS A 28 5.75 6.60 0.90
CA HIS A 28 7.10 6.34 1.42
C HIS A 28 8.13 6.30 0.28
N PRO A 29 9.04 7.28 0.16
CA PRO A 29 10.09 7.27 -0.84
C PRO A 29 11.18 6.24 -0.52
N PHE A 30 11.74 5.62 -1.56
CA PHE A 30 12.88 4.72 -1.45
C PHE A 30 13.62 4.57 -2.80
N ALA A 31 14.83 4.01 -2.75
CA ALA A 31 15.54 3.58 -3.96
C ALA A 31 15.04 2.21 -4.44
N ALA A 32 14.66 2.07 -5.72
CA ALA A 32 14.35 0.75 -6.31
C ALA A 32 15.47 -0.28 -6.06
N GLN A 33 16.71 0.21 -6.03
CA GLN A 33 17.93 -0.55 -5.79
C GLN A 33 17.97 -1.20 -4.41
N SER A 34 17.32 -0.61 -3.39
CA SER A 34 17.20 -1.25 -2.07
C SER A 34 16.54 -2.63 -2.18
N PHE A 35 15.49 -2.75 -3.00
CA PHE A 35 14.87 -4.04 -3.28
C PHE A 35 15.70 -4.89 -4.26
N ASN A 36 16.21 -4.30 -5.35
CA ASN A 36 16.98 -5.05 -6.36
C ASN A 36 18.28 -5.67 -5.80
N ALA A 37 18.81 -5.14 -4.70
CA ALA A 37 19.97 -5.71 -3.99
C ALA A 37 19.64 -7.01 -3.24
N THR A 38 18.37 -7.31 -2.98
CA THR A 38 17.94 -8.55 -2.33
C THR A 38 17.96 -9.74 -3.30
N THR A 39 18.00 -10.97 -2.78
CA THR A 39 17.92 -12.17 -3.61
C THR A 39 16.63 -12.24 -4.44
N LEU A 40 15.51 -11.72 -3.93
CA LEU A 40 14.25 -11.67 -4.68
C LEU A 40 14.31 -10.60 -5.77
N GLY A 41 14.84 -9.42 -5.46
CA GLY A 41 14.99 -8.34 -6.43
C GLY A 41 15.98 -8.68 -7.55
N GLN A 42 17.02 -9.47 -7.28
CA GLN A 42 17.90 -9.98 -8.35
C GLN A 42 17.16 -10.90 -9.34
N LYS A 43 16.15 -11.64 -8.87
CA LYS A 43 15.33 -12.53 -9.70
C LYS A 43 14.18 -11.81 -10.40
N ASN A 44 13.64 -10.77 -9.77
CA ASN A 44 12.55 -9.95 -10.31
C ASN A 44 12.83 -8.46 -10.03
N PRO A 45 13.75 -7.83 -10.78
CA PRO A 45 14.16 -6.47 -10.48
C PRO A 45 13.07 -5.45 -10.84
N MET A 46 12.92 -4.46 -9.98
CA MET A 46 12.19 -3.23 -10.30
C MET A 46 12.92 -2.44 -11.39
N PRO A 47 12.20 -1.71 -12.26
CA PRO A 47 12.82 -0.87 -13.29
C PRO A 47 13.65 0.23 -12.64
N THR A 48 14.82 0.50 -13.21
CA THR A 48 15.74 1.53 -12.68
C THR A 48 15.88 2.74 -13.58
N PHE A 49 15.38 2.69 -14.82
CA PHE A 49 15.52 3.76 -15.82
C PHE A 49 16.99 4.22 -16.02
N ASN A 50 17.95 3.31 -15.85
CA ASN A 50 19.39 3.58 -15.87
C ASN A 50 19.89 4.53 -14.76
N GLN A 51 19.08 4.82 -13.75
CA GLN A 51 19.53 5.55 -12.56
C GLN A 51 20.35 4.63 -11.65
N THR A 52 21.32 5.20 -10.94
CA THR A 52 22.06 4.50 -9.87
C THR A 52 21.24 4.32 -8.60
N SER A 53 20.27 5.21 -8.40
CA SER A 53 19.34 5.25 -7.28
C SER A 53 18.01 5.80 -7.80
N THR A 54 17.05 4.94 -8.12
CA THR A 54 15.80 5.29 -8.80
C THR A 54 14.72 5.59 -7.78
N LEU A 55 14.13 6.79 -7.85
CA LEU A 55 13.04 7.22 -6.99
C LEU A 55 11.81 6.35 -7.17
N SER A 56 11.45 5.68 -6.08
CA SER A 56 10.28 4.83 -5.96
C SER A 56 9.46 5.24 -4.75
N PHE A 57 8.17 4.94 -4.76
CA PHE A 57 7.25 5.18 -3.66
C PHE A 57 6.45 3.94 -3.34
N ILE A 58 6.34 3.60 -2.07
CA ILE A 58 5.25 2.74 -1.59
C ILE A 58 4.06 3.66 -1.36
N VAL A 59 3.00 3.43 -2.14
CA VAL A 59 1.71 4.09 -1.95
C VAL A 59 0.82 3.14 -1.17
N GLY A 60 0.29 3.62 -0.07
CA GLY A 60 -0.55 2.84 0.83
C GLY A 60 -1.62 3.69 1.48
N SER A 61 -2.27 3.10 2.47
CA SER A 61 -3.41 3.71 3.14
C SER A 61 -3.51 3.20 4.58
N ASN A 62 -3.81 4.07 5.53
CA ASN A 62 -4.17 3.67 6.90
C ASN A 62 -5.70 3.63 7.09
N ILE A 63 -6.16 3.77 8.34
CA ILE A 63 -7.58 3.79 8.70
C ILE A 63 -8.39 4.91 8.00
N ALA A 64 -7.78 6.06 7.69
CA ALA A 64 -8.44 7.20 7.05
C ALA A 64 -8.93 6.91 5.63
N PHE A 65 -8.40 5.87 4.99
CA PHE A 65 -8.79 5.43 3.66
C PHE A 65 -10.29 5.15 3.55
N TRP A 66 -10.86 4.46 4.53
CA TRP A 66 -12.18 3.86 4.42
C TRP A 66 -13.26 4.90 4.20
N GLU A 67 -13.28 5.95 5.02
CA GLU A 67 -14.26 7.02 4.91
C GLU A 67 -14.12 7.79 3.60
N THR A 68 -12.88 8.04 3.16
CA THR A 68 -12.62 8.74 1.89
C THR A 68 -13.04 7.90 0.69
N PHE A 69 -12.81 6.59 0.75
CA PHE A 69 -13.27 5.63 -0.25
C PHE A 69 -14.80 5.56 -0.29
N LEU A 70 -15.47 5.41 0.86
CA LEU A 70 -16.94 5.39 0.95
C LEU A 70 -17.57 6.69 0.43
N ALA A 71 -16.97 7.84 0.71
CA ALA A 71 -17.43 9.13 0.19
C ALA A 71 -17.43 9.20 -1.35
N GLN A 72 -16.56 8.44 -2.00
CA GLN A 72 -16.40 8.40 -3.45
C GLN A 72 -17.01 7.15 -4.10
N HIS A 73 -17.41 6.17 -3.29
CA HIS A 73 -17.99 4.91 -3.76
C HIS A 73 -19.36 5.17 -4.39
N ASP A 74 -19.49 4.77 -5.65
CA ASP A 74 -20.69 4.94 -6.44
C ASP A 74 -20.82 3.72 -7.38
N PRO A 75 -21.68 2.75 -7.01
CA PRO A 75 -21.85 1.52 -7.79
C PRO A 75 -22.28 1.74 -9.24
N SER A 76 -22.91 2.89 -9.54
CA SER A 76 -23.36 3.23 -10.89
C SER A 76 -22.20 3.54 -11.84
N LYS A 77 -21.01 3.85 -11.31
CA LYS A 77 -19.81 4.15 -12.11
C LYS A 77 -19.06 2.91 -12.57
N PHE A 78 -19.39 1.72 -12.05
CA PHE A 78 -18.75 0.48 -12.48
C PHE A 78 -19.31 0.02 -13.83
N GLN A 79 -18.43 -0.04 -14.82
CA GLN A 79 -18.71 -0.45 -16.19
C GLN A 79 -18.63 -1.97 -16.37
N THR A 80 -17.85 -2.65 -15.52
CA THR A 80 -17.60 -4.10 -15.65
C THR A 80 -17.88 -4.86 -14.36
N GLU A 81 -18.10 -6.18 -14.48
CA GLU A 81 -18.25 -7.06 -13.31
C GLU A 81 -16.94 -7.20 -12.53
N ALA A 82 -15.79 -7.10 -13.21
CA ALA A 82 -14.49 -7.09 -12.56
C ALA A 82 -14.33 -5.86 -11.64
N GLU A 83 -14.80 -4.69 -12.10
CA GLU A 83 -14.83 -3.46 -11.29
C GLU A 83 -15.68 -3.60 -10.03
N ARG A 84 -16.84 -4.26 -10.15
CA ARG A 84 -17.75 -4.50 -9.02
C ARG A 84 -17.21 -5.51 -8.02
N ARG A 85 -16.36 -6.44 -8.47
CA ARG A 85 -15.74 -7.47 -7.62
C ARG A 85 -14.66 -6.90 -6.73
N ASP A 86 -13.82 -6.02 -7.27
CA ASP A 86 -12.70 -5.42 -6.53
C ASP A 86 -12.71 -3.87 -6.51
N PRO A 87 -13.79 -3.22 -6.00
CA PRO A 87 -13.95 -1.76 -6.01
C PRO A 87 -12.76 -0.94 -5.49
N ILE A 88 -12.12 -1.39 -4.40
CA ILE A 88 -10.94 -0.71 -3.83
C ILE A 88 -9.75 -0.75 -4.79
N ASP A 89 -9.54 -1.87 -5.47
CA ASP A 89 -8.39 -2.05 -6.32
C ASP A 89 -8.56 -1.19 -7.58
N HIS A 90 -9.75 -1.19 -8.17
CA HIS A 90 -10.11 -0.31 -9.29
C HIS A 90 -10.07 1.18 -8.92
N TYR A 91 -10.46 1.52 -7.68
CA TYR A 91 -10.29 2.87 -7.15
C TYR A 91 -8.83 3.29 -7.17
N CYS A 92 -7.92 2.44 -6.69
CA CYS A 92 -6.48 2.71 -6.68
C CYS A 92 -5.89 2.74 -8.10
N GLU A 93 -6.26 1.79 -8.96
CA GLU A 93 -5.79 1.69 -10.35
C GLU A 93 -6.13 2.92 -11.18
N ARG A 94 -7.32 3.48 -10.97
CA ARG A 94 -7.76 4.69 -11.65
C ARG A 94 -7.05 5.94 -11.14
N LEU A 95 -6.82 6.04 -9.83
CA LEU A 95 -6.38 7.30 -9.20
C LEU A 95 -4.87 7.44 -9.15
N ILE A 96 -4.12 6.40 -8.75
CA ILE A 96 -2.68 6.51 -8.50
C ILE A 96 -1.91 6.97 -9.74
N PRO A 97 -2.12 6.40 -10.95
CA PRO A 97 -1.41 6.86 -12.14
C PRO A 97 -1.77 8.29 -12.54
N ARG A 98 -3.04 8.68 -12.40
CA ARG A 98 -3.53 10.03 -12.76
C ARG A 98 -2.97 11.09 -11.82
N VAL A 99 -2.95 10.81 -10.51
CA VAL A 99 -2.36 11.71 -9.52
C VAL A 99 -0.85 11.80 -9.69
N THR A 100 -0.17 10.69 -9.99
CA THR A 100 1.27 10.70 -10.30
C THR A 100 1.57 11.57 -11.51
N LEU A 101 0.81 11.41 -12.60
CA LEU A 101 0.97 12.23 -13.80
C LEU A 101 0.73 13.72 -13.49
N LYS A 102 -0.33 14.04 -12.76
CA LYS A 102 -0.63 15.42 -12.37
C LYS A 102 0.47 16.05 -11.51
N ALA A 103 1.03 15.30 -10.57
CA ALA A 103 2.15 15.77 -9.76
C ALA A 103 3.41 16.03 -10.59
N LEU A 104 3.66 15.22 -11.63
CA LEU A 104 4.74 15.48 -12.59
C LEU A 104 4.48 16.74 -13.42
N GLU A 105 3.23 17.01 -13.80
CA GLU A 105 2.83 18.26 -14.47
C GLU A 105 3.06 19.47 -13.55
N ASP A 106 2.66 19.39 -12.28
CA ASP A 106 2.84 20.47 -11.29
C ASP A 106 4.31 20.83 -11.09
N ALA A 107 5.20 19.83 -11.17
CA ALA A 107 6.64 20.00 -11.08
C ALA A 107 7.32 20.39 -12.40
N ASP A 108 6.55 20.61 -13.48
CA ASP A 108 7.08 20.88 -14.82
C ASP A 108 8.05 19.78 -15.28
N LEU A 109 7.79 18.53 -14.89
CA LEU A 109 8.54 17.31 -15.24
C LEU A 109 7.85 16.46 -16.32
N TYR A 110 6.59 16.79 -16.62
CA TYR A 110 5.81 16.22 -17.71
C TYR A 110 5.02 17.31 -18.44
N SER A 111 4.94 17.21 -19.77
CA SER A 111 4.02 18.03 -20.58
C SER A 111 3.45 17.22 -21.75
N ASN A 112 2.18 17.41 -22.04
CA ASN A 112 1.50 16.85 -23.22
C ASN A 112 1.49 17.82 -24.43
N GLN A 113 2.10 18.99 -24.31
CA GLN A 113 2.15 19.99 -25.37
C GLN A 113 3.19 19.60 -26.42
N GLN A 114 2.81 19.65 -27.70
CA GLN A 114 3.64 19.20 -28.84
C GLN A 114 5.03 19.87 -28.89
N ASP A 115 5.17 21.08 -28.34
CA ASP A 115 6.42 21.85 -28.37
C ASP A 115 7.27 21.75 -27.09
N ARG A 116 6.82 21.01 -26.06
CA ARG A 116 7.56 20.83 -24.80
C ARG A 116 7.98 19.37 -24.62
N VAL A 117 9.23 19.06 -24.97
CA VAL A 117 9.80 17.72 -24.71
C VAL A 117 10.20 17.62 -23.23
N ARG A 118 9.22 17.35 -22.35
CA ARG A 118 9.46 16.93 -20.96
C ARG A 118 8.67 15.66 -20.70
N THR A 119 9.37 14.53 -20.66
CA THR A 119 8.76 13.20 -20.51
C THR A 119 9.49 12.42 -19.44
N THR A 120 9.27 12.78 -18.17
CA THR A 120 9.70 11.92 -17.06
C THR A 120 8.86 10.64 -17.10
N ALA A 121 9.50 9.50 -17.36
CA ALA A 121 8.81 8.21 -17.39
C ALA A 121 8.47 7.75 -15.96
N PHE A 122 7.38 7.00 -15.82
CA PHE A 122 7.07 6.30 -14.59
C PHE A 122 6.33 4.99 -14.87
N THR A 123 6.34 4.08 -13.90
CA THR A 123 5.51 2.87 -13.90
C THR A 123 4.80 2.73 -12.56
N VAL A 124 3.70 1.99 -12.55
CA VAL A 124 2.93 1.68 -11.35
C VAL A 124 2.70 0.18 -11.29
N ALA A 125 3.13 -0.45 -10.20
CA ALA A 125 2.88 -1.85 -9.90
C ALA A 125 1.94 -1.94 -8.70
N PHE A 126 0.73 -2.45 -8.88
CA PHE A 126 -0.25 -2.52 -7.80
C PHE A 126 -0.02 -3.71 -6.86
N SER A 127 -0.69 -3.72 -5.70
CA SER A 127 -0.53 -4.75 -4.66
C SER A 127 -1.35 -6.02 -4.89
N HIS A 128 -2.45 -5.93 -5.64
CA HIS A 128 -3.45 -6.99 -5.84
C HIS A 128 -3.08 -7.99 -6.94
N TRP A 129 -1.81 -8.06 -7.33
CA TRP A 129 -1.26 -9.12 -8.19
C TRP A 129 -1.07 -10.38 -7.34
N ARG A 130 -2.22 -10.98 -7.01
CA ARG A 130 -2.47 -12.24 -6.32
C ARG A 130 -1.24 -12.84 -5.61
N ILE A 131 -1.32 -12.87 -4.28
CA ILE A 131 -0.92 -14.08 -3.55
C ILE A 131 -1.85 -15.19 -4.05
N THR A 132 -1.58 -15.74 -5.23
CA THR A 132 -1.84 -17.15 -5.46
C THR A 132 -0.91 -17.83 -4.49
N MET A 133 -1.45 -18.26 -3.34
CA MET A 133 -1.07 -19.59 -2.85
C MET A 133 -0.99 -20.47 -4.10
N PRO A 134 0.12 -21.18 -4.36
CA PRO A 134 0.17 -22.05 -5.52
C PRO A 134 -1.07 -22.95 -5.44
N PRO A 135 -1.91 -23.04 -6.49
CA PRO A 135 -2.71 -24.22 -6.63
C PRO A 135 -1.69 -25.35 -6.70
N ALA A 136 -1.87 -26.38 -5.88
CA ALA A 136 -1.44 -27.69 -6.31
C ALA A 136 -2.15 -27.95 -7.66
N GLY A 137 -1.44 -27.78 -8.79
CA GLY A 137 -1.93 -28.09 -10.15
C GLY A 137 -1.86 -26.95 -11.18
N THR A 138 -0.95 -27.13 -12.15
CA THR A 138 -0.73 -26.52 -13.49
C THR A 138 -1.78 -25.60 -14.16
N PRO A 139 -1.34 -24.56 -14.92
CA PRO A 139 -2.19 -23.81 -15.86
C PRO A 139 -2.24 -24.46 -17.27
N PRO A 140 -3.33 -24.30 -18.04
CA PRO A 140 -3.47 -24.89 -19.37
C PRO A 140 -2.80 -24.03 -20.47
N PRO A 141 -2.35 -24.64 -21.59
CA PRO A 141 -1.72 -23.93 -22.70
C PRO A 141 -2.77 -23.26 -23.61
N GLY A 142 -2.54 -21.99 -24.03
CA GLY A 142 -3.19 -21.48 -25.25
C GLY A 142 -3.71 -20.04 -25.33
N SER A 143 -3.49 -19.13 -24.37
CA SER A 143 -4.00 -17.74 -24.51
C SER A 143 -2.95 -16.77 -25.07
N GLN A 144 -3.19 -16.24 -26.28
CA GLN A 144 -2.44 -15.11 -26.89
C GLN A 144 -3.19 -13.78 -26.67
N PRO A 145 -2.50 -12.64 -26.45
CA PRO A 145 -3.09 -11.36 -26.07
C PRO A 145 -3.24 -10.38 -27.25
N THR A 146 -4.25 -9.51 -27.21
CA THR A 146 -4.35 -8.32 -28.08
C THR A 146 -4.56 -7.06 -27.24
N GLY A 147 -3.64 -6.09 -27.33
CA GLY A 147 -3.95 -4.67 -27.09
C GLY A 147 -3.82 -4.11 -25.66
N PHE A 148 -2.84 -4.53 -24.88
CA PHE A 148 -2.28 -3.87 -23.68
C PHE A 148 -0.84 -4.40 -23.59
N VAL A 149 0.16 -3.63 -23.15
CA VAL A 149 1.44 -4.24 -22.77
C VAL A 149 1.23 -4.79 -21.36
N PRO A 150 1.01 -6.12 -21.18
CA PRO A 150 0.93 -6.65 -19.83
C PRO A 150 2.30 -6.46 -19.16
N PRO A 151 2.35 -6.08 -17.88
CA PRO A 151 3.61 -6.12 -17.16
C PRO A 151 4.19 -7.55 -17.25
N PRO A 152 5.51 -7.70 -17.43
CA PRO A 152 6.13 -9.00 -17.59
C PRO A 152 5.91 -9.84 -16.32
N VAL A 153 5.46 -11.07 -16.55
CA VAL A 153 5.47 -12.36 -15.80
C VAL A 153 6.07 -12.54 -14.39
N HIS A 154 6.38 -11.51 -13.61
CA HIS A 154 6.85 -11.67 -12.23
C HIS A 154 6.13 -10.70 -11.30
N THR A 155 5.22 -11.24 -10.49
CA THR A 155 4.55 -10.50 -9.43
C THR A 155 5.57 -9.85 -8.51
N LEU A 156 5.45 -8.53 -8.29
CA LEU A 156 6.35 -7.81 -7.38
C LEU A 156 5.96 -8.17 -5.94
N PRO A 157 6.85 -8.79 -5.14
CA PRO A 157 6.52 -9.17 -3.77
C PRO A 157 6.50 -7.94 -2.87
N ILE A 158 5.38 -7.20 -2.88
CA ILE A 158 5.28 -5.87 -2.26
C ILE A 158 5.66 -5.86 -0.78
N GLN A 159 5.44 -6.97 -0.07
CA GLN A 159 5.84 -7.14 1.32
C GLN A 159 7.36 -7.12 1.51
N HIS A 160 8.08 -7.75 0.59
CA HIS A 160 9.54 -7.73 0.56
C HIS A 160 10.09 -6.41 0.05
N VAL A 161 9.39 -5.73 -0.88
CA VAL A 161 9.73 -4.36 -1.27
C VAL A 161 9.63 -3.43 -0.06
N ALA A 162 8.52 -3.50 0.69
CA ALA A 162 8.33 -2.70 1.90
C ALA A 162 9.37 -2.95 2.98
N HIS A 163 9.77 -4.21 3.16
CA HIS A 163 10.86 -4.55 4.07
C HIS A 163 12.18 -3.99 3.57
N ALA A 164 12.57 -4.24 2.32
CA ALA A 164 13.81 -3.78 1.75
C ALA A 164 13.92 -2.24 1.72
N ALA A 165 12.80 -1.54 1.56
CA ALA A 165 12.69 -0.09 1.53
C ALA A 165 12.70 0.56 2.93
N GLY A 166 12.78 -0.22 4.02
CA GLY A 166 12.71 0.30 5.38
C GLY A 166 11.36 0.86 5.79
N PHE A 167 10.31 0.53 5.06
CA PHE A 167 8.95 1.01 5.35
C PHE A 167 8.31 0.17 6.45
N ALA A 168 8.33 -1.15 6.32
CA ALA A 168 7.69 -2.03 7.30
C ALA A 168 8.41 -3.38 7.40
N TYR A 169 8.60 -3.86 8.63
CA TYR A 169 9.26 -5.13 8.89
C TYR A 169 8.42 -6.29 8.35
N TYR A 170 9.00 -7.18 7.54
CA TYR A 170 8.29 -8.39 7.08
C TYR A 170 8.43 -9.49 8.12
N ASN A 171 7.35 -9.75 8.86
CA ASN A 171 7.29 -10.85 9.81
C ASN A 171 6.98 -12.15 9.04
N SER A 172 8.00 -12.97 8.83
CA SER A 172 7.90 -14.26 8.12
C SER A 172 7.05 -15.30 8.84
N ILE A 173 6.94 -15.22 10.17
CA ILE A 173 6.07 -16.09 10.96
C ILE A 173 4.62 -15.74 10.67
N ALA A 174 4.26 -14.46 10.65
CA ALA A 174 2.88 -14.02 10.43
C ALA A 174 2.51 -13.81 8.96
N PHE A 175 3.49 -13.83 8.04
CA PHE A 175 3.35 -13.42 6.65
C PHE A 175 2.75 -12.01 6.49
N LEU A 176 3.06 -11.11 7.43
CA LEU A 176 2.53 -9.75 7.48
C LEU A 176 3.67 -8.74 7.61
N ASN A 177 3.50 -7.58 7.00
CA ASN A 177 4.35 -6.44 7.33
C ASN A 177 3.84 -5.76 8.61
N VAL A 178 4.77 -5.38 9.48
CA VAL A 178 4.52 -4.64 10.71
C VAL A 178 5.19 -3.27 10.58
N HIS A 179 4.38 -2.23 10.47
CA HIS A 179 4.85 -0.85 10.43
C HIS A 179 5.11 -0.37 11.87
N PRO A 180 6.20 0.36 12.15
CA PRO A 180 6.50 0.83 13.51
C PRO A 180 5.45 1.75 14.12
N VAL A 181 4.71 2.49 13.28
CA VAL A 181 3.67 3.43 13.71
C VAL A 181 2.27 2.83 13.66
N TYR A 182 1.94 2.11 12.59
CA TYR A 182 0.59 1.62 12.33
C TYR A 182 0.39 0.17 12.81
N GLY A 183 1.45 -0.46 13.31
CA GLY A 183 1.49 -1.89 13.55
C GLY A 183 1.16 -2.65 12.26
N PRO A 184 0.35 -3.71 12.33
CA PRO A 184 -0.11 -4.37 11.13
C PRO A 184 -1.25 -3.62 10.44
N TRP A 185 -1.74 -2.47 10.91
CA TRP A 185 -2.99 -1.83 10.45
C TRP A 185 -2.80 -0.80 9.33
N PHE A 186 -2.27 -1.25 8.21
CA PHE A 186 -2.17 -0.47 6.98
C PHE A 186 -2.35 -1.39 5.76
N GLY A 187 -2.56 -0.78 4.59
CA GLY A 187 -2.66 -1.47 3.32
C GLY A 187 -1.71 -0.84 2.31
N MET A 188 -0.81 -1.63 1.74
CA MET A 188 -0.04 -1.20 0.57
C MET A 188 -0.91 -1.36 -0.67
N ARG A 189 -0.89 -0.37 -1.56
CA ARG A 189 -1.77 -0.31 -2.75
C ARG A 189 -0.99 -0.36 -4.04
N ALA A 190 0.16 0.32 -4.09
CA ALA A 190 1.01 0.30 -5.26
C ALA A 190 2.47 0.63 -4.92
N ILE A 191 3.34 0.30 -5.85
CA ILE A 191 4.69 0.82 -5.99
C ILE A 191 4.70 1.72 -7.23
N VAL A 192 5.07 2.98 -7.05
CA VAL A 192 5.28 3.92 -8.15
C VAL A 192 6.78 4.06 -8.35
N VAL A 193 7.29 3.84 -9.56
CA VAL A 193 8.71 4.01 -9.89
C VAL A 193 8.82 5.11 -10.93
N VAL A 194 9.65 6.10 -10.67
CA VAL A 194 9.78 7.31 -11.51
C VAL A 194 11.21 7.43 -12.00
N ASP A 195 11.40 7.86 -13.23
CA ASP A 195 12.72 8.15 -13.82
C ASP A 195 13.32 9.44 -13.24
N LEU A 196 13.60 9.41 -11.94
CA LEU A 196 14.22 10.46 -11.15
C LEU A 196 15.22 9.83 -10.18
N PRO A 197 16.29 10.55 -9.80
CA PRO A 197 17.22 10.06 -8.78
C PRO A 197 16.60 10.16 -7.38
N TYR A 198 16.70 9.09 -6.60
CA TYR A 198 16.42 9.08 -5.16
C TYR A 198 17.62 9.58 -4.36
N GLU A 199 17.35 10.47 -3.42
CA GLU A 199 18.31 10.97 -2.44
C GLU A 199 17.75 10.78 -1.02
N VAL A 200 18.63 10.50 -0.04
CA VAL A 200 18.23 10.34 1.38
C VAL A 200 17.50 11.57 1.93
N SER A 201 17.86 12.76 1.44
CA SER A 201 17.17 14.02 1.77
C SER A 201 15.70 14.03 1.35
N ASP A 202 15.29 13.19 0.41
CA ASP A 202 13.88 13.05 0.03
C ASP A 202 13.02 12.55 1.19
N ASN A 203 13.60 11.82 2.15
CA ASN A 203 12.89 11.38 3.36
C ASN A 203 12.88 12.44 4.48
N GLU A 204 13.89 13.30 4.59
CA GLU A 204 14.10 14.17 5.76
C GLU A 204 12.91 15.07 6.07
N TRP A 205 12.25 15.60 5.04
CA TRP A 205 11.11 16.49 5.16
C TRP A 205 9.76 15.76 5.14
N LEU A 206 9.79 14.44 4.95
CA LEU A 206 8.61 13.58 4.95
C LEU A 206 8.49 12.74 6.21
N LEU A 207 9.47 12.79 7.12
CA LEU A 207 9.51 11.94 8.31
C LEU A 207 8.19 11.99 9.09
N ILE A 208 7.77 10.84 9.63
CA ILE A 208 6.68 10.79 10.60
C ILE A 208 7.13 11.55 11.84
N THR A 209 6.35 12.54 12.22
CA THR A 209 6.51 13.35 13.42
C THR A 209 5.21 13.32 14.21
N ASP A 210 5.20 13.87 15.43
CA ASP A 210 3.98 13.97 16.25
C ASP A 210 2.87 14.77 15.55
N ASP A 211 3.24 15.75 14.72
CA ASP A 211 2.34 16.57 13.90
C ASP A 211 2.05 15.97 12.52
N ASN A 212 2.78 14.93 12.11
CA ASN A 212 2.68 14.36 10.77
C ASN A 212 2.60 12.83 10.78
N SER A 213 1.42 12.31 11.14
CA SER A 213 1.17 10.88 11.27
C SER A 213 1.04 10.12 9.94
N THR A 214 1.41 10.72 8.80
CA THR A 214 1.27 10.16 7.45
C THR A 214 2.61 10.12 6.69
N GLY A 215 3.72 10.37 7.39
CA GLY A 215 5.07 10.47 6.83
C GLY A 215 5.78 9.15 6.51
N THR A 216 7.09 9.24 6.21
CA THR A 216 8.02 8.10 6.12
C THR A 216 8.63 7.79 7.49
N PHE A 217 8.77 6.50 7.82
CA PHE A 217 9.38 6.09 9.08
C PHE A 217 10.91 6.10 9.03
N SER A 218 11.50 5.69 7.91
CA SER A 218 12.94 5.52 7.77
C SER A 218 13.55 6.59 6.88
N LYS A 219 14.64 7.19 7.37
CA LYS A 219 15.41 8.19 6.62
C LYS A 219 16.26 7.57 5.52
N ASP A 220 16.80 6.37 5.72
CA ASP A 220 17.84 5.79 4.87
C ASP A 220 17.37 4.65 3.97
N SER A 221 16.06 4.33 3.99
CA SER A 221 15.47 3.23 3.22
C SER A 221 16.16 1.89 3.43
N LYS A 222 16.74 1.67 4.62
CA LYS A 222 17.33 0.38 4.99
C LYS A 222 16.29 -0.55 5.59
N PRO A 223 16.43 -1.87 5.39
CA PRO A 223 15.56 -2.82 6.04
C PRO A 223 15.46 -2.60 7.54
N ILE A 224 14.24 -2.70 8.06
CA ILE A 224 14.03 -2.75 9.51
C ILE A 224 14.52 -4.11 9.98
N GLU A 225 15.56 -4.14 10.80
CA GLU A 225 16.20 -5.38 11.24
C GLU A 225 15.40 -6.10 12.34
N ASP A 226 14.80 -5.32 13.25
CA ASP A 226 14.04 -5.85 14.38
C ASP A 226 12.54 -5.77 14.15
N ASN A 227 11.81 -6.80 14.56
CA ASN A 227 10.35 -6.76 14.51
C ASN A 227 9.81 -5.66 15.45
N PRO A 228 9.15 -4.61 14.93
CA PRO A 228 8.64 -3.53 15.76
C PRO A 228 7.67 -4.04 16.81
N ALA A 229 6.92 -5.12 16.57
CA ALA A 229 5.98 -5.67 17.55
C ALA A 229 6.66 -6.16 18.84
N PHE A 230 7.97 -6.45 18.77
CA PHE A 230 8.73 -7.09 19.85
C PHE A 230 9.82 -6.20 20.45
N GLN A 231 9.93 -4.96 19.97
CA GLN A 231 10.91 -4.02 20.49
C GLN A 231 10.70 -3.81 22.00
N GLY A 232 11.77 -3.99 22.78
CA GLY A 232 11.77 -3.84 24.24
C GLY A 232 11.32 -5.09 25.01
N LEU A 233 10.95 -6.19 24.34
CA LEU A 233 10.60 -7.45 25.00
C LEU A 233 11.86 -8.30 25.29
N SER A 234 11.79 -9.15 26.31
CA SER A 234 12.84 -10.14 26.58
C SER A 234 12.77 -11.29 25.56
N SER A 235 13.91 -11.99 25.37
CA SER A 235 13.99 -13.13 24.46
C SER A 235 12.96 -14.22 24.75
N ASP A 236 12.70 -14.53 26.02
CA ASP A 236 11.71 -15.53 26.43
C ASP A 236 10.28 -15.15 25.98
N VAL A 237 9.91 -13.88 26.12
CA VAL A 237 8.59 -13.37 25.70
C VAL A 237 8.47 -13.37 24.18
N ILE A 238 9.55 -13.07 23.46
CA ILE A 238 9.61 -13.12 21.99
C ILE A 238 9.43 -14.56 21.51
N GLU A 239 10.11 -15.52 22.12
CA GLU A 239 10.01 -16.94 21.78
C GLU A 239 8.60 -17.47 22.02
N GLU A 240 8.01 -17.18 23.18
CA GLU A 240 6.62 -17.53 23.51
C GLU A 240 5.64 -16.96 22.48
N GLN A 241 5.78 -15.68 22.15
CA GLN A 241 4.89 -15.01 21.21
C GLN A 241 5.04 -15.56 19.79
N ASN A 242 6.26 -15.86 19.35
CA ASN A 242 6.52 -16.50 18.06
C ASN A 242 5.90 -17.89 17.97
N ALA A 243 6.03 -18.70 19.02
CA ALA A 243 5.41 -20.01 19.10
C ALA A 243 3.87 -19.91 19.01
N ALA A 244 3.27 -18.96 19.72
CA ALA A 244 1.82 -18.72 19.66
C ALA A 244 1.37 -18.29 18.25
N LEU A 245 2.12 -17.41 17.58
CA LEU A 245 1.83 -16.99 16.20
C LEU A 245 1.93 -18.16 15.21
N GLU A 246 2.94 -19.01 15.34
CA GLU A 246 3.08 -20.20 14.48
C GLU A 246 1.92 -21.18 14.63
N VAL A 247 1.49 -21.43 15.88
CA VAL A 247 0.32 -22.27 16.16
C VAL A 247 -0.95 -21.69 15.54
N ALA A 248 -1.21 -20.40 15.78
CA ALA A 248 -2.40 -19.72 15.26
C ALA A 248 -2.41 -19.66 13.73
N LYS A 249 -1.28 -19.33 13.11
CA LYS A 249 -1.11 -19.38 11.65
C LYS A 249 -1.39 -20.77 11.11
N THR A 250 -0.77 -21.80 11.68
CA THR A 250 -0.91 -23.17 11.21
C THR A 250 -2.37 -23.60 11.25
N ALA A 251 -3.08 -23.30 12.35
CA ALA A 251 -4.50 -23.58 12.47
C ALA A 251 -5.33 -22.89 11.36
N LEU A 252 -5.06 -21.61 11.08
CA LEU A 252 -5.74 -20.86 10.00
C LEU A 252 -5.44 -21.43 8.61
N LEU A 253 -4.18 -21.74 8.31
CA LEU A 253 -3.78 -22.29 7.02
C LEU A 253 -4.34 -23.70 6.80
N THR A 254 -4.36 -24.54 7.85
CA THR A 254 -4.96 -25.88 7.80
C THR A 254 -6.47 -25.83 7.58
N LYS A 255 -7.16 -24.86 8.19
CA LYS A 255 -8.60 -24.65 7.98
C LYS A 255 -8.92 -24.22 6.54
N GLY A 256 -7.97 -23.55 5.88
CA GLY A 256 -8.16 -22.93 4.58
C GLY A 256 -8.87 -21.57 4.70
N TRP A 257 -8.95 -20.85 3.58
CA TRP A 257 -9.67 -19.57 3.55
C TRP A 257 -11.17 -19.78 3.35
N ASN A 258 -11.96 -19.23 4.27
CA ASN A 258 -13.41 -19.09 4.18
C ASN A 258 -13.79 -17.64 4.59
N PRO A 259 -14.53 -16.89 3.77
CA PRO A 259 -15.02 -15.55 4.12
C PRO A 259 -15.75 -15.46 5.45
N GLU A 260 -16.46 -16.52 5.86
CA GLU A 260 -17.21 -16.55 7.12
C GLU A 260 -16.29 -16.51 8.35
N ASP A 261 -15.03 -16.90 8.20
CA ASP A 261 -14.05 -16.99 9.26
C ASP A 261 -13.14 -15.75 9.37
N TRP A 262 -13.53 -14.63 8.75
CA TRP A 262 -12.70 -13.42 8.70
C TRP A 262 -12.28 -12.90 10.08
N GLU A 263 -13.13 -13.07 11.11
CA GLU A 263 -12.82 -12.68 12.49
C GLU A 263 -11.62 -13.43 13.07
N SER A 264 -11.40 -14.68 12.64
CA SER A 264 -10.22 -15.46 13.07
C SER A 264 -8.94 -14.87 12.48
N TRP A 265 -8.98 -14.39 11.24
CA TRP A 265 -7.87 -13.68 10.60
C TRP A 265 -7.61 -12.31 11.24
N VAL A 266 -8.67 -11.58 11.63
CA VAL A 266 -8.55 -10.35 12.41
C VAL A 266 -7.94 -10.61 13.77
N THR A 267 -8.36 -11.66 14.46
CA THR A 267 -7.82 -12.07 15.77
C THR A 267 -6.32 -12.38 15.64
N PHE A 268 -5.94 -13.13 14.60
CA PHE A 268 -4.52 -13.41 14.31
C PHE A 268 -3.72 -12.13 14.06
N ARG A 269 -4.21 -11.21 13.21
CA ARG A 269 -3.56 -9.91 12.98
C ARG A 269 -3.45 -9.08 14.28
N THR A 270 -4.48 -9.11 15.12
CA THR A 270 -4.53 -8.41 16.40
C THR A 270 -3.54 -9.00 17.41
N SER A 271 -3.23 -10.30 17.33
CA SER A 271 -2.24 -10.91 18.22
C SER A 271 -0.84 -10.29 18.09
N LEU A 272 -0.50 -9.73 16.91
CA LEU A 272 0.74 -8.97 16.70
C LEU A 272 0.79 -7.64 17.46
N THR A 273 -0.35 -7.15 17.96
CA THR A 273 -0.42 -5.88 18.70
C THR A 273 -0.50 -6.06 20.21
N LYS A 274 -0.38 -7.31 20.72
CA LYS A 274 -0.54 -7.66 22.14
C LYS A 274 0.29 -6.78 23.08
N TYR A 275 1.54 -6.47 22.71
CA TYR A 275 2.47 -5.67 23.52
C TYR A 275 2.60 -4.22 23.03
N ARG A 276 1.69 -3.78 22.15
CA ARG A 276 1.73 -2.46 21.48
C ARG A 276 0.35 -1.78 21.51
N PRO A 277 -0.15 -1.42 22.70
CA PRO A 277 -1.47 -0.81 22.84
C PRO A 277 -1.61 0.51 22.07
N GLU A 278 -0.50 1.23 21.83
CA GLU A 278 -0.47 2.46 21.05
C GLU A 278 -0.86 2.27 19.58
N TRP A 279 -0.80 1.04 19.06
CA TRP A 279 -1.24 0.72 17.69
C TRP A 279 -2.75 0.54 17.57
N GLN A 280 -3.48 0.43 18.68
CA GLN A 280 -4.92 0.21 18.65
C GLN A 280 -5.67 1.37 17.99
N LYS A 281 -5.15 2.60 18.07
CA LYS A 281 -5.72 3.79 17.40
C LYS A 281 -5.71 3.70 15.87
N TRP A 282 -4.86 2.83 15.30
CA TRP A 282 -4.74 2.62 13.86
C TRP A 282 -5.59 1.44 13.36
N ARG A 283 -6.15 0.65 14.28
CA ARG A 283 -6.96 -0.50 13.93
C ARG A 283 -8.17 -0.08 13.12
N TYR A 284 -8.35 -0.75 11.98
CA TYR A 284 -9.51 -0.57 11.11
C TYR A 284 -10.83 -0.72 11.87
N SER A 285 -11.87 -0.01 11.42
CA SER A 285 -13.23 -0.23 11.90
C SER A 285 -13.71 -1.64 11.58
N GLU A 286 -14.72 -2.13 12.31
CA GLU A 286 -15.29 -3.46 12.05
C GLU A 286 -15.79 -3.59 10.61
N ASP A 287 -16.46 -2.57 10.08
CA ASP A 287 -16.93 -2.56 8.69
C ASP A 287 -15.78 -2.64 7.69
N GLN A 288 -14.72 -1.86 7.90
CA GLN A 288 -13.56 -1.88 7.02
C GLN A 288 -12.86 -3.24 7.03
N MET A 289 -12.68 -3.85 8.20
CA MET A 289 -12.07 -5.19 8.30
C MET A 289 -12.95 -6.26 7.67
N ARG A 290 -14.25 -6.27 7.98
CA ARG A 290 -15.19 -7.22 7.41
C ARG A 290 -15.16 -7.14 5.89
N TYR A 291 -15.28 -5.95 5.32
CA TYR A 291 -15.20 -5.78 3.87
C TYR A 291 -13.84 -6.24 3.31
N HIS A 292 -12.73 -5.92 3.99
CA HIS A 292 -11.38 -6.29 3.54
C HIS A 292 -11.21 -7.80 3.36
N TYR A 293 -11.79 -8.62 4.24
CA TYR A 293 -11.69 -10.07 4.19
C TYR A 293 -12.81 -10.74 3.38
N VAL A 294 -14.04 -10.23 3.47
CA VAL A 294 -15.20 -10.86 2.84
C VAL A 294 -15.35 -10.44 1.38
N LYS A 295 -14.95 -9.22 1.02
CA LYS A 295 -15.07 -8.64 -0.33
C LYS A 295 -16.51 -8.64 -0.89
N ASP A 296 -17.52 -8.60 -0.01
CA ASP A 296 -18.94 -8.52 -0.41
C ASP A 296 -19.29 -7.10 -0.86
N SER A 297 -19.60 -6.94 -2.16
CA SER A 297 -20.00 -5.67 -2.76
C SER A 297 -21.32 -5.13 -2.21
N LYS A 298 -22.29 -6.00 -1.87
CA LYS A 298 -23.56 -5.57 -1.28
C LYS A 298 -23.36 -5.02 0.13
N PHE A 299 -22.41 -5.59 0.88
CA PHE A 299 -22.02 -5.07 2.18
C PHE A 299 -21.36 -3.69 2.04
N LEU A 300 -20.45 -3.52 1.07
CA LEU A 300 -19.84 -2.23 0.77
C LEU A 300 -20.89 -1.16 0.43
N ASP A 301 -21.86 -1.48 -0.43
CA ASP A 301 -22.91 -0.54 -0.83
C ASP A 301 -23.71 -0.07 0.38
N LYS A 302 -24.04 -0.97 1.31
CA LYS A 302 -24.70 -0.61 2.57
C LYS A 302 -23.84 0.32 3.42
N CYS A 303 -22.55 0.04 3.58
CA CYS A 303 -21.64 0.92 4.32
C CYS A 303 -21.58 2.31 3.70
N ALA A 304 -21.54 2.41 2.36
CA ALA A 304 -21.50 3.70 1.67
C ALA A 304 -22.78 4.51 1.88
N VAL A 305 -23.96 3.88 1.82
CA VAL A 305 -25.26 4.54 2.10
C VAL A 305 -25.28 5.09 3.53
N VAL A 306 -24.96 4.26 4.52
CA VAL A 306 -24.93 4.68 5.94
C VAL A 306 -23.96 5.84 6.16
N PHE A 307 -22.79 5.79 5.53
CA PHE A 307 -21.80 6.87 5.61
C PHE A 307 -22.33 8.19 5.02
N GLN A 308 -22.98 8.14 3.86
CA GLN A 308 -23.54 9.32 3.20
C GLN A 308 -24.70 9.94 4.00
N GLU A 309 -25.58 9.09 4.55
CA GLU A 309 -26.69 9.54 5.41
C GLU A 309 -26.19 10.26 6.66
N LYS A 310 -25.19 9.68 7.35
CA LYS A 310 -24.57 10.29 8.52
C LYS A 310 -23.96 11.66 8.18
N ARG A 311 -23.21 11.75 7.09
CA ARG A 311 -22.60 13.00 6.65
C ARG A 311 -23.63 14.08 6.31
N ALA A 312 -24.78 13.71 5.73
CA ALA A 312 -25.86 14.64 5.44
C ALA A 312 -26.53 15.18 6.71
N GLN A 313 -26.70 14.32 7.72
CA GLN A 313 -27.21 14.69 9.04
C GLN A 313 -26.26 15.67 9.74
N ASP A 314 -24.96 15.37 9.76
CA ASP A 314 -23.94 16.23 10.38
C ASP A 314 -23.87 17.63 9.71
N ALA A 315 -24.00 17.70 8.38
CA ALA A 315 -24.02 18.95 7.65
C ALA A 315 -25.26 19.82 7.97
N THR A 316 -26.41 19.18 8.19
CA THR A 316 -27.65 19.86 8.59
C THR A 316 -27.55 20.35 10.03
N ALA A 317 -26.97 19.56 10.93
CA ALA A 317 -26.73 19.95 12.32
C ALA A 317 -25.76 21.15 12.45
N ALA A 318 -24.71 21.19 11.62
CA ALA A 318 -23.75 22.31 11.62
C ALA A 318 -24.30 23.62 11.02
N SER A 319 -25.43 23.56 10.32
CA SER A 319 -26.06 24.73 9.68
C SER A 319 -27.16 25.38 10.54
N ASN A 320 -27.52 24.76 11.67
CA ASN A 320 -28.53 25.23 12.62
C ASN A 320 -27.86 25.82 13.87
#